data_AF-A0A1C5JRS1-F1
#
_entry.id   AF-A0A1C5JRS1-F1
#
_cell.length_a   1.000
_cell.length_b   1.000
_cell.length_c   1.000
_cell.angle_alpha   90.00
_cell.angle_beta   90.00
_cell.angle_gamma   90.00
#
_symmetry.space_group_name_H-M   'P 1'
#
loop_
_entity.id
_entity.type
_entity.pdbx_description
1 polymer ?
#
loop_
_entity_poly.entity_id
_entity_poly.type
_entity_poly.pdbx_seq_one_letter_code
_entity_poly.pdbx_strand_id
1 'polypeptide(L)'
;MSVTLQRTAVAVAFGALAPALLAAAPAEATRPVTAPPPVLAPAPGDPSGGWPDQGGNPQPPPGNLVFVEVRPSVVSPGYLVGLRASCKDNSIPATVVSDAFGRVQVHPQYGLLTASAMVRERTRPGNYRVKLECRDGATASTMLQVVKHVKPSPGPHTGFGGAAGGLGLGGLLVPGGLALTIVGAIVGIVAARRPRGAARG
;
A
#
# COMPACT_ATOMS: atom_id res chain seq x y z
N MET A 1 45.00 -30.90 7.21
CA MET A 1 45.02 -30.57 8.65
C MET A 1 45.31 -29.08 8.78
N SER A 2 44.57 -28.17 9.41
CA SER A 2 43.23 -28.09 9.97
C SER A 2 43.05 -26.57 10.20
N VAL A 3 42.19 -25.88 9.45
CA VAL A 3 41.94 -24.43 9.66
C VAL A 3 40.76 -24.29 10.61
N THR A 4 41.03 -24.03 11.88
CA THR A 4 40.03 -23.76 12.91
C THR A 4 39.51 -22.33 12.78
N LEU A 5 38.31 -22.17 12.20
CA LEU A 5 37.50 -20.95 12.28
C LEU A 5 36.95 -20.81 13.71
N GLN A 6 37.44 -19.82 14.46
CA GLN A 6 36.83 -19.43 15.73
C GLN A 6 35.75 -18.38 15.48
N ARG A 7 34.49 -18.83 15.58
CA ARG A 7 33.28 -18.00 15.59
C ARG A 7 33.19 -17.26 16.93
N THR A 8 33.39 -15.95 16.95
CA THR A 8 33.02 -15.10 18.09
C THR A 8 31.69 -14.42 17.78
N ALA A 9 30.64 -14.87 18.46
CA ALA A 9 29.32 -14.27 18.46
C ALA A 9 29.37 -12.94 19.24
N VAL A 10 28.98 -11.85 18.59
CA VAL A 10 28.79 -10.55 19.25
C VAL A 10 27.28 -10.39 19.48
N ALA A 11 26.88 -10.42 20.74
CA ALA A 11 25.53 -10.11 21.18
C ALA A 11 25.34 -8.59 21.18
N VAL A 12 24.39 -8.09 20.37
CA VAL A 12 24.00 -6.67 20.35
C VAL A 12 22.76 -6.51 21.22
N ALA A 13 22.91 -5.84 22.36
CA ALA A 13 21.80 -5.46 23.22
C ALA A 13 21.12 -4.19 22.66
N PHE A 14 19.84 -4.32 22.28
CA PHE A 14 18.98 -3.22 21.85
C PHE A 14 18.49 -2.44 23.09
N GLY A 15 18.98 -1.22 23.26
CA GLY A 15 18.44 -0.25 24.22
C GLY A 15 17.27 0.53 23.62
N ALA A 16 16.06 0.26 24.09
CA ALA A 16 14.85 1.00 23.77
C ALA A 16 14.82 2.35 24.51
N LEU A 17 14.64 3.46 23.78
CA LEU A 17 14.30 4.76 24.35
C LEU A 17 12.99 5.25 23.72
N ALA A 18 11.96 5.33 24.57
CA ALA A 18 10.62 5.79 24.25
C ALA A 18 10.56 7.33 24.13
N PRO A 19 9.75 7.90 23.21
CA PRO A 19 9.49 9.33 23.17
C PRO A 19 8.34 9.72 24.11
N ALA A 20 8.57 10.74 24.94
CA ALA A 20 7.56 11.38 25.76
C ALA A 20 6.62 12.24 24.89
N LEU A 21 5.32 11.97 24.99
CA LEU A 21 4.21 12.72 24.39
C LEU A 21 4.00 14.03 25.15
N LEU A 22 4.14 15.18 24.48
CA LEU A 22 3.68 16.48 25.00
C LEU A 22 2.21 16.70 24.62
N ALA A 23 1.45 17.11 25.62
CA ALA A 23 0.00 17.29 25.62
C ALA A 23 -0.48 18.53 24.84
N ALA A 24 -1.72 18.41 24.37
CA ALA A 24 -2.49 19.36 23.60
C ALA A 24 -3.05 20.53 24.43
N ALA A 25 -3.25 21.67 23.76
CA ALA A 25 -4.32 22.62 24.06
C ALA A 25 -4.70 23.40 22.79
N PRO A 26 -5.92 23.30 22.26
CA PRO A 26 -6.46 24.30 21.36
C PRO A 26 -7.35 25.28 22.14
N ALA A 27 -7.11 26.57 21.89
CA ALA A 27 -7.88 27.68 22.40
C ALA A 27 -9.35 27.64 21.95
N GLU A 28 -10.26 27.92 22.87
CA GLU A 28 -11.67 28.17 22.61
C GLU A 28 -11.85 29.39 21.70
N ALA A 29 -12.37 29.16 20.49
CA ALA A 29 -12.82 30.22 19.59
C ALA A 29 -14.34 30.33 19.68
N THR A 30 -14.77 31.46 20.23
CA THR A 30 -16.14 31.94 20.41
C THR A 30 -16.96 31.82 19.11
N ARG A 31 -18.10 31.12 19.16
CA ARG A 31 -19.08 31.06 18.06
C ARG A 31 -19.98 32.31 18.11
N PRO A 32 -20.09 33.10 17.02
CA PRO A 32 -21.20 34.03 16.89
C PRO A 32 -22.49 33.28 16.52
N VAL A 33 -23.57 33.64 17.20
CA VAL A 33 -24.94 33.18 16.94
C VAL A 33 -25.43 33.85 15.66
N THR A 34 -25.50 33.09 14.57
CA THR A 34 -26.10 33.53 13.31
C THR A 34 -27.57 33.11 13.29
N ALA A 35 -28.46 34.06 13.03
CA ALA A 35 -29.90 33.90 12.95
C ALA A 35 -30.34 32.83 11.90
N PRO A 36 -31.48 32.15 12.09
CA PRO A 36 -32.01 31.21 11.11
C PRO A 36 -32.53 31.96 9.87
N PRO A 37 -32.27 31.47 8.64
CA PRO A 37 -32.86 32.04 7.42
C PRO A 37 -34.36 31.71 7.34
N PRO A 38 -35.16 32.53 6.64
CA PRO A 38 -36.57 32.26 6.40
C PRO A 38 -36.74 31.01 5.52
N VAL A 39 -37.63 30.12 5.94
CA VAL A 39 -38.03 28.92 5.18
C VAL A 39 -38.88 29.38 3.99
N LEU A 40 -38.30 29.33 2.79
CA LEU A 40 -39.03 29.50 1.54
C LEU A 40 -39.85 28.21 1.30
N ALA A 41 -41.16 28.36 1.13
CA ALA A 41 -42.04 27.25 0.76
C ALA A 41 -41.60 26.65 -0.59
N PRO A 42 -41.64 25.31 -0.77
CA PRO A 42 -41.28 24.68 -2.03
C PRO A 42 -42.34 24.98 -3.10
N ALA A 43 -41.90 25.59 -4.21
CA ALA A 43 -42.71 25.74 -5.41
C ALA A 43 -43.00 24.35 -6.03
N PRO A 44 -44.22 24.08 -6.52
CA PRO A 44 -44.50 22.86 -7.25
C PRO A 44 -43.96 22.96 -8.68
N GLY A 45 -42.97 22.13 -9.00
CA GLY A 45 -42.57 21.84 -10.37
C GLY A 45 -41.16 22.29 -10.73
N ASP A 46 -40.20 21.41 -10.53
CA ASP A 46 -38.99 21.34 -11.35
C ASP A 46 -38.50 19.88 -11.40
N PRO A 47 -38.56 19.19 -12.55
CA PRO A 47 -37.81 17.96 -12.77
C PRO A 47 -36.34 18.33 -12.99
N SER A 48 -35.65 18.72 -11.92
CA SER A 48 -34.22 19.02 -11.97
C SER A 48 -33.46 17.73 -12.29
N GLY A 49 -32.91 17.69 -13.50
CA GLY A 49 -32.11 16.61 -14.05
C GLY A 49 -31.03 16.14 -13.09
N GLY A 50 -30.97 14.81 -12.95
CA GLY A 50 -29.92 14.12 -12.24
C GLY A 50 -28.55 14.47 -12.84
N TRP A 51 -27.65 14.85 -11.95
CA TRP A 51 -26.22 15.00 -12.24
C TRP A 51 -25.69 13.73 -12.92
N PRO A 52 -24.83 13.84 -13.95
CA PRO A 52 -24.18 12.65 -14.50
C PRO A 52 -23.36 11.98 -13.41
N ASP A 53 -23.64 10.69 -13.23
CA ASP A 53 -23.10 9.78 -12.24
C ASP A 53 -21.61 10.05 -11.92
N GLN A 54 -21.36 10.53 -10.69
CA GLN A 54 -20.02 10.51 -10.11
C GLN A 54 -19.53 9.07 -10.02
N GLY A 55 -18.36 8.79 -10.62
CA GLY A 55 -17.72 7.49 -10.74
C GLY A 55 -17.28 6.84 -9.42
N GLY A 56 -18.23 6.54 -8.54
CA GLY A 56 -18.05 5.56 -7.48
C GLY A 56 -18.06 4.18 -8.11
N ASN A 57 -16.98 3.41 -7.95
CA ASN A 57 -17.01 1.98 -8.22
C ASN A 57 -18.21 1.40 -7.46
N PRO A 58 -19.18 0.72 -8.12
CA PRO A 58 -20.28 0.09 -7.40
C PRO A 58 -19.70 -0.88 -6.37
N GLN A 59 -19.69 -0.47 -5.10
CA GLN A 59 -19.28 -1.34 -4.00
C GLN A 59 -20.36 -2.44 -3.93
N PRO A 60 -20.00 -3.73 -4.12
CA PRO A 60 -20.97 -4.80 -3.96
C PRO A 60 -21.56 -4.74 -2.53
N PRO A 61 -22.89 -4.89 -2.34
CA PRO A 61 -23.53 -4.87 -1.01
C PRO A 61 -22.89 -5.91 -0.08
N PRO A 62 -22.80 -5.77 1.26
CA PRO A 62 -22.15 -6.72 2.16
C PRO A 62 -23.07 -7.90 2.64
N GLY A 63 -22.60 -9.16 2.66
CA GLY A 63 -23.29 -10.34 3.23
C GLY A 63 -23.30 -11.63 2.35
N ASN A 64 -22.41 -12.60 2.59
CA ASN A 64 -22.33 -13.88 1.85
C ASN A 64 -22.48 -13.76 0.32
N LEU A 65 -21.78 -12.78 -0.25
CA LEU A 65 -22.20 -12.20 -1.51
C LEU A 65 -21.51 -12.90 -2.65
N VAL A 66 -22.29 -13.03 -3.71
CA VAL A 66 -21.72 -13.21 -5.02
C VAL A 66 -21.05 -11.90 -5.41
N PHE A 67 -19.73 -11.92 -5.55
CA PHE A 67 -18.95 -10.75 -5.94
C PHE A 67 -17.91 -11.11 -7.00
N VAL A 68 -17.52 -10.10 -7.77
CA VAL A 68 -16.42 -10.18 -8.72
C VAL A 68 -15.55 -8.94 -8.59
N GLU A 69 -14.25 -9.18 -8.47
CA GLU A 69 -13.20 -8.20 -8.31
C GLU A 69 -12.18 -8.39 -9.43
N VAL A 70 -11.75 -7.27 -10.01
CA VAL A 70 -10.76 -7.25 -11.09
C VAL A 70 -9.56 -6.45 -10.60
N ARG A 71 -8.38 -7.07 -10.64
CA ARG A 71 -7.12 -6.47 -10.19
C ARG A 71 -6.07 -6.53 -11.31
N PRO A 72 -5.55 -5.39 -11.76
CA PRO A 72 -6.00 -4.02 -11.49
C PRO A 72 -7.31 -3.66 -12.24
N SER A 73 -8.07 -2.69 -11.73
CA SER A 73 -9.32 -2.19 -12.35
C SER A 73 -9.10 -1.19 -13.49
N VAL A 74 -7.86 -0.71 -13.65
CA VAL A 74 -7.43 0.19 -14.72
C VAL A 74 -6.25 -0.46 -15.44
N VAL A 75 -6.39 -0.71 -16.74
CA VAL A 75 -5.37 -1.40 -17.55
C VAL A 75 -5.28 -0.84 -18.95
N SER A 76 -4.16 -1.15 -19.60
CA SER A 76 -3.99 -0.92 -21.02
C SER A 76 -4.26 -2.20 -21.83
N PRO A 77 -4.59 -2.08 -23.13
CA PRO A 77 -4.74 -3.24 -24.02
C PRO A 77 -3.50 -4.13 -24.00
N GLY A 78 -3.68 -5.45 -24.07
CA GLY A 78 -2.59 -6.44 -24.02
C GLY A 78 -2.08 -6.79 -22.62
N TYR A 79 -2.63 -6.19 -21.55
CA TYR A 79 -2.22 -6.48 -20.18
C TYR A 79 -2.99 -7.67 -19.56
N LEU A 80 -2.37 -8.35 -18.59
CA LEU A 80 -2.99 -9.42 -17.82
C LEU A 80 -3.71 -8.84 -16.58
N VAL A 81 -4.99 -9.20 -16.43
CA VAL A 81 -5.77 -8.88 -15.23
C VAL A 81 -6.03 -10.15 -14.41
N GLY A 82 -5.92 -10.02 -13.11
CA GLY A 82 -6.38 -11.01 -12.15
C GLY A 82 -7.87 -10.84 -11.88
N LEU A 83 -8.60 -11.95 -11.92
CA LEU A 83 -10.01 -12.05 -11.59
C LEU A 83 -10.12 -12.78 -10.26
N ARG A 84 -10.85 -12.17 -9.31
CA ARG A 84 -11.27 -12.82 -8.07
C ARG A 84 -12.78 -12.79 -8.00
N ALA A 85 -13.38 -13.92 -7.71
CA ALA A 85 -14.82 -14.04 -7.58
C ALA A 85 -15.15 -14.89 -6.37
N SER A 86 -16.34 -14.67 -5.81
CA SER A 86 -16.97 -15.59 -4.90
C SER A 86 -18.39 -15.80 -5.38
N CYS A 87 -18.82 -17.05 -5.42
CA CYS A 87 -20.20 -17.47 -5.58
C CYS A 87 -20.73 -17.96 -4.21
N LYS A 88 -21.96 -18.47 -4.17
CA LYS A 88 -22.50 -19.14 -2.97
C LYS A 88 -21.78 -20.46 -2.73
N ASP A 89 -21.59 -21.24 -3.79
CA ASP A 89 -20.72 -22.42 -3.79
C ASP A 89 -19.44 -22.12 -4.61
N ASN A 90 -18.29 -22.16 -3.92
CA ASN A 90 -16.98 -21.92 -4.52
C ASN A 90 -16.25 -23.22 -4.89
N SER A 91 -16.87 -24.39 -4.73
CA SER A 91 -16.29 -25.68 -5.11
C SER A 91 -16.43 -25.98 -6.62
N ILE A 92 -17.29 -25.22 -7.31
CA ILE A 92 -17.61 -25.40 -8.72
C ILE A 92 -17.05 -24.21 -9.53
N PRO A 93 -16.43 -24.45 -10.70
CA PRO A 93 -15.97 -23.36 -11.56
C PRO A 93 -17.13 -22.50 -12.07
N ALA A 94 -16.88 -21.20 -12.23
CA ALA A 94 -17.84 -20.22 -12.75
C ALA A 94 -17.29 -19.54 -14.01
N THR A 95 -18.14 -18.80 -14.72
CA THR A 95 -17.74 -18.09 -15.95
C THR A 95 -17.80 -16.59 -15.75
N VAL A 96 -16.74 -15.89 -16.13
CA VAL A 96 -16.69 -14.43 -16.18
C VAL A 96 -16.70 -13.99 -17.64
N VAL A 97 -17.56 -13.04 -17.95
CA VAL A 97 -17.77 -12.52 -19.30
C VAL A 97 -17.54 -11.01 -19.33
N SER A 98 -16.73 -10.55 -20.28
CA SER A 98 -16.55 -9.13 -20.56
C SER A 98 -16.19 -8.91 -22.03
N ASP A 99 -16.54 -7.76 -22.61
CA ASP A 99 -16.17 -7.43 -23.98
C ASP A 99 -14.66 -7.14 -24.14
N ALA A 100 -13.95 -6.82 -23.04
CA ALA A 100 -12.53 -6.52 -23.05
C ALA A 100 -11.62 -7.75 -23.24
N PHE A 101 -12.01 -8.89 -22.67
CA PHE A 101 -11.23 -10.15 -22.70
C PHE A 101 -12.02 -11.36 -23.22
N GLY A 102 -13.34 -11.31 -23.25
CA GLY A 102 -14.23 -12.41 -23.68
C GLY A 102 -14.78 -13.22 -22.51
N ARG A 103 -14.95 -14.54 -22.71
CA ARG A 103 -15.38 -15.49 -21.67
C ARG A 103 -14.17 -16.20 -21.08
N VAL A 104 -14.06 -16.21 -19.75
CA VAL A 104 -12.97 -16.87 -19.01
C VAL A 104 -13.55 -17.67 -17.86
N GLN A 105 -13.07 -18.90 -17.68
CA GLN A 105 -13.48 -19.74 -16.55
C GLN A 105 -12.62 -19.45 -15.32
N VAL A 106 -13.29 -19.18 -14.20
CA VAL A 106 -12.66 -19.02 -12.88
C VAL A 106 -12.72 -20.34 -12.12
N HIS A 107 -11.60 -20.71 -11.52
CA HIS A 107 -11.42 -21.99 -10.86
C HIS A 107 -11.33 -21.82 -9.34
N PRO A 108 -11.80 -22.80 -8.56
CA PRO A 108 -11.64 -22.80 -7.11
C PRO A 108 -10.16 -22.76 -6.69
N GLN A 109 -9.79 -21.75 -5.91
CA GLN A 109 -8.50 -21.61 -5.25
C GLN A 109 -8.69 -21.04 -3.84
N TYR A 110 -8.32 -21.82 -2.82
CA TYR A 110 -8.33 -21.40 -1.41
C TYR A 110 -9.68 -20.86 -0.93
N GLY A 111 -10.78 -21.44 -1.40
CA GLY A 111 -12.15 -21.03 -1.01
C GLY A 111 -12.70 -19.82 -1.76
N LEU A 112 -12.00 -19.31 -2.77
CA LEU A 112 -12.49 -18.31 -3.73
C LEU A 112 -12.32 -18.81 -5.16
N LEU A 113 -12.93 -18.15 -6.13
CA LEU A 113 -12.75 -18.41 -7.54
C LEU A 113 -11.72 -17.44 -8.12
N THR A 114 -10.68 -17.94 -8.79
CA THR A 114 -9.63 -17.10 -9.38
C THR A 114 -9.35 -17.47 -10.84
N ALA A 115 -8.96 -16.48 -11.62
CA ALA A 115 -8.39 -16.66 -12.96
C ALA A 115 -7.52 -15.47 -13.35
N SER A 116 -6.78 -15.64 -14.43
CA SER A 116 -6.11 -14.55 -15.16
C SER A 116 -6.71 -14.44 -16.55
N ALA A 117 -7.00 -13.22 -16.99
CA ALA A 117 -7.50 -12.93 -18.33
C ALA A 117 -6.61 -11.88 -19.00
N MET A 118 -6.38 -12.04 -20.31
CA MET A 118 -5.65 -11.05 -21.11
C MET A 118 -6.64 -10.11 -21.79
N VAL A 119 -6.44 -8.80 -21.62
CA VAL A 119 -7.22 -7.81 -22.37
C VAL A 119 -6.75 -7.83 -23.82
N ARG A 120 -7.68 -7.90 -24.78
CA ARG A 120 -7.30 -7.96 -26.20
C ARG A 120 -6.56 -6.69 -26.62
N GLU A 121 -5.52 -6.83 -27.44
CA GLU A 121 -4.68 -5.70 -27.89
C GLU A 121 -5.45 -4.66 -28.72
N ARG A 122 -6.50 -5.10 -29.43
CA ARG A 122 -7.33 -4.23 -30.28
C ARG A 122 -8.57 -3.68 -29.56
N THR A 123 -8.67 -3.87 -28.24
CA THR A 123 -9.76 -3.30 -27.42
C THR A 123 -9.62 -1.78 -27.35
N ARG A 124 -10.71 -1.06 -27.61
CA ARG A 124 -10.72 0.42 -27.55
C ARG A 124 -10.61 0.88 -26.09
N PRO A 125 -10.01 2.04 -25.81
CA PRO A 125 -10.12 2.65 -24.49
C PRO A 125 -11.58 2.92 -24.15
N GLY A 126 -12.01 2.57 -22.94
CA GLY A 126 -13.39 2.65 -22.51
C GLY A 126 -13.64 1.95 -21.18
N ASN A 127 -14.88 2.04 -20.71
CA ASN A 127 -15.32 1.33 -19.51
C ASN A 127 -16.05 0.04 -19.92
N TYR A 128 -15.61 -1.09 -19.40
CA TYR A 128 -16.08 -2.41 -19.76
C TYR A 128 -16.74 -3.07 -18.56
N ARG A 129 -17.96 -3.57 -18.75
CA ARG A 129 -18.64 -4.35 -17.70
C ARG A 129 -18.05 -5.75 -17.67
N VAL A 130 -17.78 -6.23 -16.46
CA VAL A 130 -17.33 -7.58 -16.17
C VAL A 130 -18.45 -8.27 -15.41
N LYS A 131 -19.07 -9.26 -16.04
CA LYS A 131 -20.19 -10.02 -15.48
C LYS A 131 -19.69 -11.39 -15.03
N LEU A 132 -19.96 -11.74 -13.78
CA LEU A 132 -19.81 -13.08 -13.25
C LEU A 132 -21.12 -13.83 -13.39
N GLU A 133 -21.04 -15.06 -13.89
CA GLU A 133 -22.14 -16.01 -14.01
C GLU A 133 -21.79 -17.25 -13.19
N CYS A 134 -22.41 -17.39 -12.02
CA CYS A 134 -22.30 -18.59 -11.20
C CYS A 134 -23.22 -19.70 -11.74
N ARG A 135 -22.88 -20.96 -11.42
CA ARG A 135 -23.71 -22.11 -11.79
C ARG A 135 -25.11 -22.05 -11.18
N ASP A 136 -25.23 -21.45 -10.00
CA ASP A 136 -26.48 -21.28 -9.25
C ASP A 136 -27.40 -20.19 -9.81
N GLY A 137 -27.05 -19.57 -10.94
CA GLY A 137 -27.79 -18.47 -11.55
C GLY A 137 -27.54 -17.10 -10.89
N ALA A 138 -26.76 -17.06 -9.80
CA ALA A 138 -26.34 -15.81 -9.19
C ALA A 138 -25.38 -15.05 -10.12
N THR A 139 -25.56 -13.73 -10.19
CA THR A 139 -24.72 -12.87 -11.03
C THR A 139 -24.21 -11.68 -10.23
N ALA A 140 -22.98 -11.29 -10.54
CA ALA A 140 -22.38 -10.06 -10.02
C ALA A 140 -21.74 -9.30 -11.18
N SER A 141 -21.68 -7.98 -11.10
CA SER A 141 -20.99 -7.18 -12.11
C SER A 141 -20.05 -6.17 -11.48
N THR A 142 -18.88 -6.02 -12.08
CA THR A 142 -17.90 -4.99 -11.77
C THR A 142 -17.45 -4.28 -13.04
N MET A 143 -16.69 -3.21 -12.89
CA MET A 143 -16.26 -2.36 -14.01
C MET A 143 -14.74 -2.43 -14.18
N LEU A 144 -14.30 -2.60 -15.43
CA LEU A 144 -12.90 -2.59 -15.85
C LEU A 144 -12.68 -1.40 -16.78
N GLN A 145 -11.81 -0.49 -16.40
CA GLN A 145 -11.45 0.65 -17.21
C GLN A 145 -10.23 0.34 -18.07
N VAL A 146 -10.41 0.37 -19.39
CA VAL A 146 -9.32 0.27 -20.34
C VAL A 146 -8.91 1.69 -20.73
N VAL A 147 -7.71 2.08 -20.36
CA VAL A 147 -7.14 3.38 -20.73
C VAL A 147 -6.19 3.23 -21.90
N LYS A 148 -6.02 4.31 -22.68
CA LYS A 148 -4.89 4.40 -23.60
C LYS A 148 -3.61 4.21 -22.79
N HIS A 149 -2.60 3.56 -23.35
CA HIS A 149 -1.28 3.46 -22.71
C HIS A 149 -0.79 4.86 -22.34
N VAL A 150 -0.91 5.20 -21.05
CA VAL A 150 -0.34 6.38 -20.45
C VAL A 150 0.47 5.88 -19.26
N LYS A 151 1.76 6.20 -19.27
CA LYS A 151 2.65 5.90 -18.15
C LYS A 151 2.11 6.66 -16.93
N PRO A 152 1.64 6.00 -15.85
CA PRO A 152 1.20 6.72 -14.67
C PRO A 152 2.38 7.55 -14.17
N SER A 153 2.19 8.86 -14.03
CA SER A 153 3.21 9.72 -13.45
C SER A 153 3.42 9.27 -12.00
N PRO A 154 4.64 8.90 -11.59
CA PRO A 154 4.93 8.69 -10.19
C PRO A 154 4.50 9.95 -9.43
N GLY A 155 3.72 9.75 -8.36
CA GLY A 155 3.36 10.84 -7.46
C GLY A 155 4.63 11.47 -6.88
N PRO A 156 4.59 12.73 -6.44
CA PRO A 156 5.74 13.37 -5.81
C PRO A 156 6.25 12.48 -4.68
N HIS A 157 7.52 12.04 -4.78
CA HIS A 157 8.20 11.25 -3.76
C HIS A 157 8.42 12.10 -2.50
N THR A 158 7.33 12.46 -1.82
CA THR A 158 7.31 13.18 -0.54
C THR A 158 7.58 12.24 0.64
N GLY A 159 8.08 11.03 0.36
CA GLY A 159 8.67 10.16 1.37
C GLY A 159 9.93 10.81 1.92
N PHE A 160 9.78 11.48 3.06
CA PHE A 160 10.82 12.12 3.85
C PHE A 160 11.75 11.07 4.51
N GLY A 161 12.25 10.10 3.74
CA GLY A 161 13.15 9.03 4.21
C GLY A 161 14.64 9.39 4.18
N GLY A 162 14.99 10.62 3.77
CA GLY A 162 16.38 11.06 3.59
C GLY A 162 16.94 11.97 4.68
N ALA A 163 16.15 12.35 5.69
CA ALA A 163 16.57 13.35 6.68
C ALA A 163 17.67 12.88 7.65
N ALA A 164 18.19 11.65 7.52
CA ALA A 164 19.42 11.23 8.20
C ALA A 164 20.71 11.75 7.51
N GLY A 165 20.60 12.41 6.33
CA GLY A 165 21.74 12.99 5.61
C GLY A 165 21.86 14.53 5.68
N GLY A 166 21.03 15.19 6.49
CA GLY A 166 21.10 16.64 6.68
C GLY A 166 22.28 16.97 7.59
N LEU A 167 23.25 17.71 7.06
CA LEU A 167 24.64 17.84 7.52
C LEU A 167 25.47 16.65 7.03
N GLY A 168 26.50 16.89 6.21
CA GLY A 168 27.44 15.89 5.64
C GLY A 168 28.25 15.07 6.68
N LEU A 169 27.74 14.95 7.89
CA LEU A 169 28.24 14.12 8.98
C LEU A 169 28.21 12.64 8.61
N GLY A 170 27.32 12.15 7.74
CA GLY A 170 27.32 10.74 7.32
C GLY A 170 28.62 10.31 6.62
N GLY A 171 29.22 11.22 5.82
CA GLY A 171 30.51 11.01 5.18
C GLY A 171 31.72 11.20 6.11
N LEU A 172 31.53 11.81 7.28
CA LEU A 172 32.58 12.06 8.27
C LEU A 172 32.50 11.14 9.50
N LEU A 173 31.31 10.60 9.81
CA LEU A 173 31.06 9.67 10.91
C LEU A 173 31.73 8.32 10.67
N VAL A 174 31.73 7.84 9.41
CA VAL A 174 32.38 6.58 9.06
C VAL A 174 33.91 6.68 9.12
N PRO A 175 34.59 7.61 8.40
CA PRO A 175 36.04 7.74 8.51
C PRO A 175 36.50 8.32 9.87
N GLY A 176 35.74 9.25 10.47
CA GLY A 176 36.06 9.84 11.76
C GLY A 176 35.90 8.86 12.92
N GLY A 177 34.84 8.04 12.92
CA GLY A 177 34.66 6.97 13.90
C GLY A 177 35.76 5.90 13.80
N LEU A 178 36.17 5.54 12.59
CA LEU A 178 37.27 4.59 12.37
C LEU A 178 38.61 5.15 12.87
N ALA A 179 38.91 6.43 12.62
CA ALA A 179 40.14 7.05 13.10
C ALA A 179 40.20 7.05 14.64
N LEU A 180 39.11 7.41 15.31
CA LEU A 180 39.03 7.44 16.78
C LEU A 180 39.20 6.07 17.41
N THR A 181 38.61 5.02 16.81
CA THR A 181 38.75 3.64 17.31
C THR A 181 40.17 3.11 17.17
N ILE A 182 40.85 3.40 16.05
CA ILE A 182 42.26 3.02 15.85
C ILE A 182 43.15 3.71 16.89
N VAL A 183 42.97 5.02 17.09
CA VAL A 183 43.75 5.79 18.08
C VAL A 183 43.52 5.24 19.49
N GLY A 184 42.26 5.01 19.88
CA GLY A 184 41.92 4.43 21.18
C GLY A 184 42.54 3.05 21.40
N ALA A 185 42.55 2.19 20.37
CA ALA A 185 43.16 0.87 20.44
C ALA A 185 44.68 0.95 20.65
N ILE A 186 45.38 1.83 19.92
CA ILE A 186 46.83 2.02 20.06
C ILE A 186 47.17 2.51 21.47
N VAL A 187 46.45 3.54 21.97
CA VAL A 187 46.66 4.07 23.32
C VAL A 187 46.38 3.02 24.38
N GLY A 188 45.31 2.24 24.24
CA GLY A 188 44.98 1.14 25.15
C GLY A 188 46.07 0.05 25.17
N ILE A 189 46.60 -0.34 24.01
CA ILE A 189 47.69 -1.32 23.91
C ILE A 189 48.98 -0.78 24.54
N VAL A 190 49.33 0.49 24.29
CA VAL A 190 50.52 1.12 24.89
C VAL A 190 50.36 1.23 26.41
N ALA A 191 49.18 1.63 26.90
CA ALA A 191 48.90 1.68 28.34
C ALA A 191 48.94 0.30 28.99
N ALA A 192 48.45 -0.75 28.31
CA ALA A 192 48.50 -2.13 28.79
C ALA A 192 49.91 -2.74 28.77
N ARG A 193 50.77 -2.27 27.84
CA ARG A 193 52.18 -2.69 27.73
C ARG A 193 53.12 -1.93 28.67
N ARG A 194 52.69 -0.80 29.25
CA ARG A 194 53.46 -0.19 30.34
C ARG A 194 53.43 -1.14 31.53
N PRO A 195 54.59 -1.58 32.05
CA PRO A 195 54.62 -2.32 33.29
C PRO A 195 53.94 -1.45 34.35
N ARG A 196 52.94 -2.01 35.05
CA ARG A 196 52.31 -1.39 36.21
C ARG A 196 53.33 -1.30 37.35
N GLY A 197 54.30 -0.41 37.21
CA GLY A 197 55.17 0.04 38.29
C GLY A 197 54.56 1.31 38.85
N ALA A 198 54.19 1.27 40.13
CA ALA A 198 53.65 2.36 40.95
C ALA A 198 52.16 2.70 40.79
N ALA A 199 51.29 1.84 41.36
CA ALA A 199 50.10 2.27 42.09
C ALA A 199 49.54 1.14 43.00
N ARG A 200 50.34 0.68 43.97
CA ARG A 200 49.96 0.21 45.32
C ARG A 200 51.22 -0.23 46.07
N GLY A 201 51.58 0.50 47.13
CA GLY A 201 52.69 0.21 48.03
C GLY A 201 53.86 1.14 47.82
#